data_AF-A0AAW1P0Z7-F1
#
_entry.id   AF-A0AAW1P0Z7-F1
#
_cell.length_a   1.000
_cell.length_b   1.000
_cell.length_c   1.000
_cell.angle_alpha   90.00
_cell.angle_beta   90.00
_cell.angle_gamma   90.00
#
_symmetry.space_group_name_H-M   'P 1'
#
loop_
_entity.id
_entity.type
_entity.pdbx_description
1 polymer ?
#
loop_
_entity_poly.entity_id
_entity_poly.type
_entity_poly.pdbx_seq_one_letter_code
_entity_poly.pdbx_strand_id
1 'polypeptide(L)'
;MADQINEHVLVLEAERDRLRNAVQHLSSSNRQLKQALEEDGPDAEYQEAIGENIVVIAKYHGQIALLEKDIKAAREAQPCADTTTR
;
A
#
# COMPACT_ATOMS: atom_id res chain seq x y z
N MET A 1 25.28 -11.15 -6.40
CA MET A 1 24.27 -11.49 -5.38
C MET A 1 23.71 -10.24 -4.71
N ALA A 2 24.55 -9.28 -4.26
CA ALA A 2 24.07 -8.02 -3.68
C ALA A 2 23.17 -7.19 -4.63
N ASP A 3 23.53 -7.10 -5.92
CA ASP A 3 22.76 -6.34 -6.93
C ASP A 3 21.34 -6.91 -7.17
N GLN A 4 21.20 -8.24 -7.18
CA GLN A 4 19.90 -8.92 -7.34
C GLN A 4 18.97 -8.70 -6.13
N ILE A 5 19.52 -8.64 -4.91
CA ILE A 5 18.74 -8.32 -3.71
C ILE A 5 18.24 -6.87 -3.78
N ASN A 6 19.09 -5.95 -4.25
CA ASN A 6 18.72 -4.55 -4.41
C ASN A 6 17.61 -4.35 -5.46
N GLU A 7 17.72 -5.00 -6.62
CA GLU A 7 16.66 -4.97 -7.65
C GLU A 7 15.34 -5.54 -7.12
N HIS A 8 15.39 -6.65 -6.38
CA HIS A 8 14.19 -7.24 -5.79
C HIS A 8 13.52 -6.31 -4.77
N VAL A 9 14.30 -5.68 -3.89
CA VAL A 9 13.80 -4.69 -2.93
C VAL A 9 13.12 -3.52 -3.67
N LEU A 10 13.74 -2.99 -4.73
CA LEU A 10 13.16 -1.89 -5.52
C LEU A 10 11.80 -2.26 -6.14
N VAL A 11 11.65 -3.49 -6.64
CA VAL A 11 10.37 -3.98 -7.18
C VAL A 11 9.30 -4.06 -6.08
N LEU A 12 9.65 -4.60 -4.91
CA LEU A 12 8.72 -4.68 -3.78
C LEU A 12 8.31 -3.29 -3.28
N GLU A 13 9.25 -2.34 -3.25
CA GLU A 13 8.98 -0.94 -2.88
C GLU A 13 8.06 -0.24 -3.88
N ALA A 14 8.30 -0.44 -5.17
CA ALA A 14 7.46 0.13 -6.23
C ALA A 14 6.02 -0.38 -6.12
N GLU A 15 5.82 -1.67 -5.88
CA GLU A 15 4.48 -2.23 -5.73
C GLU A 15 3.81 -1.76 -4.43
N ARG A 16 4.55 -1.69 -3.32
CA ARG A 16 4.06 -1.10 -2.06
C ARG A 16 3.56 0.33 -2.27
N ASP A 17 4.34 1.14 -2.98
CA ASP A 17 4.01 2.55 -3.19
C ASP A 17 2.83 2.71 -4.17
N ARG A 18 2.74 1.85 -5.18
CA ARG A 18 1.54 1.75 -6.04
C ARG A 18 0.28 1.45 -5.22
N LEU A 19 0.33 0.48 -4.33
CA LEU A 19 -0.80 0.12 -3.47
C LEU A 19 -1.17 1.24 -2.50
N ARG A 20 -0.17 1.92 -1.91
CA ARG A 20 -0.40 3.10 -1.05
C ARG A 20 -1.10 4.23 -1.80
N ASN A 21 -0.69 4.51 -3.03
CA ASN A 21 -1.35 5.50 -3.88
C ASN A 21 -2.80 5.12 -4.17
N ALA A 22 -3.05 3.85 -4.49
CA ALA A 22 -4.41 3.34 -4.70
C ALA A 22 -5.29 3.52 -3.45
N VAL A 23 -4.78 3.17 -2.27
CA VAL A 23 -5.47 3.39 -0.99
C VAL A 23 -5.78 4.87 -0.76
N GLN A 24 -4.84 5.77 -1.04
CA GLN A 24 -5.02 7.20 -0.90
C GLN A 24 -6.15 7.71 -1.81
N HIS A 25 -6.16 7.28 -3.08
CA HIS A 25 -7.20 7.65 -4.03
C HIS A 25 -8.58 7.14 -3.61
N LEU A 26 -8.70 5.86 -3.23
CA LEU A 26 -9.95 5.28 -2.76
C LEU A 26 -10.46 5.97 -1.48
N SER A 27 -9.55 6.31 -0.57
CA SER A 27 -9.90 7.04 0.66
C SER A 27 -10.40 8.46 0.37
N SER A 28 -9.81 9.14 -0.62
CA SER A 28 -10.28 10.44 -1.08
C SER A 28 -11.64 10.33 -1.77
N SER A 29 -11.84 9.32 -2.62
CA SER A 29 -13.13 9.04 -3.27
C SER A 29 -14.22 8.77 -2.24
N ASN A 30 -13.97 7.94 -1.23
CA ASN A 30 -14.91 7.71 -0.14
C ASN A 30 -15.27 8.98 0.62
N ARG A 31 -14.32 9.91 0.79
CA ARG A 31 -14.61 11.20 1.43
C ARG A 31 -15.56 12.05 0.57
N GLN A 32 -15.32 12.10 -0.73
CA GLN A 32 -16.17 12.85 -1.67
C GLN A 32 -17.58 12.25 -1.76
N LEU A 33 -17.70 10.93 -1.82
CA LEU A 33 -18.99 10.23 -1.85
C LEU A 33 -19.77 10.46 -0.55
N LYS A 34 -19.10 10.44 0.61
CA LYS A 34 -19.73 10.76 1.90
C LYS A 34 -20.21 12.21 1.96
N GLN A 35 -19.42 13.14 1.44
CA GLN A 35 -19.83 14.55 1.36
C GLN A 35 -21.07 14.70 0.46
N ALA A 36 -21.11 14.03 -0.70
CA ALA A 36 -22.28 14.07 -1.58
C ALA A 36 -23.53 13.46 -0.89
N LEU A 37 -23.39 12.38 -0.12
CA LEU A 37 -24.48 11.82 0.68
C LEU A 37 -24.98 12.78 1.77
N GLU A 38 -24.09 13.61 2.33
CA GLU A 38 -24.45 14.64 3.32
C GLU A 38 -25.17 15.83 2.68
N GLU A 39 -24.79 16.21 1.46
CA GLU A 39 -25.34 17.38 0.74
C GLU A 39 -26.65 17.05 -0.01
N ASP A 40 -26.69 15.94 -0.74
CA ASP A 40 -27.78 15.58 -1.66
C ASP A 40 -28.76 14.56 -1.05
N GLY A 41 -28.41 13.98 0.10
CA GLY A 41 -29.20 12.95 0.78
C GLY A 41 -28.79 11.51 0.41
N PRO A 42 -29.54 10.51 0.89
CA PRO A 42 -29.15 9.11 0.75
C PRO A 42 -29.22 8.64 -0.70
N ASP A 43 -28.10 8.11 -1.19
CA ASP A 43 -27.94 7.49 -2.50
C ASP A 43 -27.38 6.07 -2.33
N ALA A 44 -28.09 5.07 -2.88
CA ALA A 44 -27.73 3.66 -2.72
C ALA A 44 -26.47 3.27 -3.48
N GLU A 45 -26.24 3.86 -4.65
CA GLU A 45 -25.06 3.59 -5.48
C GLU A 45 -23.80 4.14 -4.81
N TYR A 46 -23.89 5.33 -4.21
CA TYR A 46 -22.77 5.90 -3.44
C TYR A 46 -22.46 5.08 -2.18
N GLN A 47 -23.48 4.59 -1.49
CA GLN A 47 -23.30 3.72 -0.32
C GLN A 47 -22.64 2.39 -0.69
N GLU A 48 -23.08 1.78 -1.80
CA GLU A 48 -22.48 0.55 -2.33
C GLU A 48 -21.02 0.76 -2.73
N ALA A 49 -20.73 1.81 -3.50
CA ALA A 49 -19.38 2.18 -3.91
C ALA A 49 -18.44 2.42 -2.71
N ILE A 50 -18.93 3.10 -1.66
CA ILE A 50 -18.16 3.26 -0.41
C ILE A 50 -17.86 1.91 0.23
N GLY A 51 -18.85 1.01 0.29
CA GLY A 51 -18.71 -0.33 0.83
C GLY A 51 -17.65 -1.16 0.09
N GLU A 52 -17.72 -1.18 -1.25
CA GLU A 52 -16.74 -1.86 -2.10
C GLU A 52 -15.33 -1.30 -1.90
N ASN A 53 -15.20 0.04 -1.90
CA ASN A 53 -13.92 0.71 -1.68
C ASN A 53 -13.31 0.36 -0.31
N ILE A 54 -14.13 0.25 0.75
CA ILE A 54 -13.65 -0.15 2.08
C ILE A 54 -13.03 -1.55 2.04
N VAL A 55 -13.67 -2.51 1.37
CA VAL A 55 -13.16 -3.89 1.23
C VAL A 55 -11.84 -3.89 0.46
N VAL A 56 -11.76 -3.13 -0.63
CA VAL A 56 -10.53 -3.03 -1.44
C VAL A 56 -9.40 -2.37 -0.66
N ILE A 57 -9.67 -1.28 0.08
CA ILE A 57 -8.69 -0.63 0.96
C ILE A 57 -8.16 -1.61 2.01
N ALA A 58 -9.03 -2.38 2.66
CA ALA A 58 -8.62 -3.37 3.65
C ALA A 58 -7.70 -4.44 3.03
N LYS A 59 -8.03 -4.92 1.84
CA LYS A 59 -7.19 -5.86 1.08
C LYS A 59 -5.82 -5.27 0.76
N TYR A 60 -5.77 -4.04 0.26
CA TYR A 60 -4.51 -3.36 -0.07
C TYR A 60 -3.65 -3.10 1.17
N HIS A 61 -4.23 -2.72 2.30
CA HIS A 61 -3.48 -2.62 3.56
C HIS A 61 -2.84 -3.96 3.97
N GLY A 62 -3.56 -5.07 3.82
CA GLY A 62 -3.00 -6.40 4.07
C GLY A 62 -1.81 -6.72 3.16
N GLN A 63 -1.91 -6.39 1.87
CA GLN A 63 -0.82 -6.57 0.91
C GLN A 63 0.38 -5.67 1.19
N ILE A 64 0.15 -4.39 1.55
CA ILE A 64 1.19 -3.45 1.95
C ILE A 64 1.95 -3.99 3.17
N ALA A 65 1.26 -4.50 4.19
CA ALA A 65 1.90 -5.05 5.38
C ALA A 65 2.79 -6.26 5.07
N LEU A 66 2.36 -7.13 4.14
CA LEU A 66 3.18 -8.25 3.67
C LEU A 66 4.43 -7.75 2.93
N LEU A 67 4.27 -6.83 1.97
CA LEU A 67 5.39 -6.25 1.23
C LEU A 67 6.39 -5.55 2.16
N GLU A 68 5.92 -4.82 3.16
CA GLU A 68 6.79 -4.17 4.16
C GLU A 68 7.60 -5.17 4.97
N LYS A 69 7.00 -6.31 5.33
CA LYS A 69 7.70 -7.41 5.99
C LYS A 69 8.77 -8.01 5.08
N ASP A 70 8.44 -8.24 3.80
CA ASP A 70 9.35 -8.84 2.83
C ASP A 70 10.52 -7.89 2.50
N ILE A 71 10.25 -6.59 2.32
CA ILE A 71 11.29 -5.56 2.15
C ILE A 71 12.23 -5.54 3.35
N LYS A 72 11.67 -5.57 4.58
CA LYS A 72 12.47 -5.58 5.81
C LYS A 72 13.36 -6.82 5.87
N ALA A 73 12.80 -8.01 5.63
CA ALA A 73 13.55 -9.26 5.64
C ALA A 73 14.64 -9.28 4.57
N ALA A 74 14.36 -8.78 3.36
CA ALA A 74 15.34 -8.72 2.27
C ALA A 74 16.51 -7.77 2.58
N ARG A 75 16.25 -6.65 3.27
CA ARG A 75 17.28 -5.71 3.72
C ARG A 75 18.12 -6.27 4.87
N GLU A 76 17.50 -6.97 5.82
CA GLU A 76 18.22 -7.64 6.93
C GLU A 76 19.06 -8.82 6.45
N ALA A 77 18.61 -9.51 5.39
CA ALA A 77 19.35 -10.59 4.75
C ALA A 77 20.56 -10.11 3.93
N GLN A 78 20.73 -8.80 3.75
CA GLN A 78 21.90 -8.21 3.09
C GLN A 78 23.06 -8.25 4.10
N PRO A 79 24.09 -9.11 3.90
CA PRO A 79 25.19 -9.16 4.84
C PRO A 79 25.89 -7.81 4.89
N CYS A 80 25.96 -7.25 6.09
CA CYS A 80 26.76 -6.08 6.43
C CYS A 80 28.16 -6.24 5.84
N ALA A 81 28.47 -5.48 4.79
CA ALA A 81 29.82 -5.38 4.24
C ALA A 81 30.70 -4.39 5.06
N ASP A 82 30.28 -4.01 6.26
CA ASP A 82 31.06 -3.16 7.17
C ASP A 82 31.71 -3.99 8.29
N THR A 83 32.67 -4.83 7.90
CA THR A 83 33.77 -5.23 8.79
C THR A 83 35.10 -5.24 8.02
N THR A 84 35.48 -4.11 7.44
CA THR A 84 36.92 -3.77 7.30
C THR A 84 37.24 -2.83 8.46
N THR A 85 37.46 -3.33 9.68
CA THR A 85 38.74 -3.85 10.20
C THR A 85 39.95 -2.96 9.87
N ARG A 86 40.31 -2.16 10.88
CA ARG A 86 41.66 -1.71 11.29
C ARG A 86 42.29 -0.49 10.62
#